data_AF-A0A5J4JIM0-F1
#
_entry.id   AF-A0A5J4JIM0-F1
#
_cell.length_a   1.000
_cell.length_b   1.000
_cell.length_c   1.000
_cell.angle_alpha   90.00
_cell.angle_beta   90.00
_cell.angle_gamma   90.00
#
_symmetry.space_group_name_H-M   'P 1'
#
loop_
_entity.id
_entity.type
_entity.pdbx_description
1 polymer ?
#
loop_
_entity_poly.entity_id
_entity_poly.type
_entity_poly.pdbx_seq_one_letter_code
_entity_poly.pdbx_strand_id
1 'polypeptide(L)' 'MAFGIKRKQIQEWKAAIDRGEIAFLTHFWLDDRFPEAKSVTKVGCNDLGKLAEWGAATN' A
#
# COMPACT_ATOMS: atom_id res chain seq x y z
N MET A 1 13.99 6.75 -0.96
CA MET A 1 14.39 5.38 -1.41
C MET A 1 13.48 4.35 -0.73
N ALA A 2 13.12 3.23 -1.38
CA ALA A 2 12.30 2.16 -0.78
C ALA A 2 13.19 0.96 -0.42
N PHE A 3 13.12 0.48 0.82
CA PHE A 3 13.93 -0.65 1.30
C PHE A 3 13.12 -1.53 2.26
N GLY A 4 13.58 -2.76 2.46
CA GLY A 4 12.90 -3.74 3.31
C GLY A 4 11.70 -4.45 2.67
N ILE A 5 11.54 -4.37 1.35
CA ILE A 5 10.49 -5.10 0.61
C ILE A 5 11.10 -6.02 -0.45
N LYS A 6 10.65 -7.27 -0.47
CA LYS A 6 11.07 -8.28 -1.45
C LYS A 6 10.16 -8.26 -2.69
N ARG A 7 10.70 -8.64 -3.84
CA ARG A 7 9.93 -8.76 -5.10
C ARG A 7 8.70 -9.66 -4.93
N LYS A 8 8.83 -10.78 -4.19
CA LYS A 8 7.71 -11.71 -3.91
C LYS A 8 6.53 -11.01 -3.21
N GLN A 9 6.81 -10.17 -2.21
CA GLN A 9 5.76 -9.43 -1.50
C GLN A 9 5.03 -8.43 -2.41
N ILE A 10 5.76 -7.80 -3.34
CA ILE A 10 5.14 -6.91 -4.34
C ILE A 10 4.23 -7.71 -5.28
N GLN A 11 4.65 -8.90 -5.71
CA GLN A 11 3.81 -9.75 -6.58
C GLN A 11 2.57 -10.27 -5.85
N GLU A 12 2.71 -10.68 -4.60
CA GLU A 12 1.57 -11.10 -3.76
C GLU A 12 0.59 -9.96 -3.53
N TRP A 13 1.09 -8.75 -3.25
CA TRP A 13 0.26 -7.55 -3.12
C TRP A 13 -0.49 -7.23 -4.42
N LYS A 14 0.18 -7.27 -5.58
CA LYS A 14 -0.47 -7.08 -6.88
C LYS A 14 -1.52 -8.16 -7.16
N ALA A 15 -1.22 -9.42 -6.89
CA ALA A 15 -2.19 -10.50 -7.07
C ALA A 15 -3.41 -10.34 -6.15
N ALA A 16 -3.24 -9.81 -4.94
CA ALA A 16 -4.36 -9.48 -4.06
C ALA A 16 -5.23 -8.34 -4.60
N ILE A 17 -4.60 -7.29 -5.14
CA ILE A 17 -5.29 -6.21 -5.85
C ILE A 17 -6.12 -6.78 -7.01
N ASP A 18 -5.52 -7.63 -7.84
CA ASP A 18 -6.16 -8.22 -9.02
C ASP A 18 -7.36 -9.10 -8.65
N ARG A 19 -7.35 -9.72 -7.46
CA ARG A 19 -8.50 -10.46 -6.90
C ARG A 19 -9.62 -9.56 -6.35
N GLY A 20 -9.46 -8.23 -6.38
CA GLY A 20 -10.45 -7.28 -5.85
C GLY A 20 -10.41 -7.13 -4.32
N GLU A 21 -9.30 -7.54 -3.69
CA GLU A 21 -9.09 -7.34 -2.26
C GLU A 21 -8.60 -5.90 -1.98
N ILE A 22 -8.86 -5.40 -0.77
CA ILE A 22 -8.20 -4.18 -0.26
C ILE A 22 -6.85 -4.63 0.29
N ALA A 23 -5.80 -4.46 -0.51
CA ALA A 23 -4.48 -5.01 -0.22
C ALA A 23 -3.53 -3.93 0.29
N PHE A 24 -2.84 -4.22 1.40
CA PHE A 24 -1.91 -3.32 2.05
C PHE A 24 -0.47 -3.73 1.81
N LEU A 25 0.40 -2.75 1.63
CA LEU A 25 1.84 -2.95 1.48
C LEU A 25 2.59 -1.87 2.23
N THR A 26 3.12 -2.24 3.40
CA THR A 26 3.97 -1.36 4.20
C THR A 26 5.44 -1.69 3.96
N HIS A 27 6.24 -0.68 3.66
CA HIS A 27 7.69 -0.84 3.55
C HIS A 27 8.41 0.40 4.09
N PHE A 28 9.72 0.27 4.34
CA PHE A 28 10.49 1.42 4.79
C PHE A 28 10.73 2.40 3.64
N TRP A 29 10.62 3.68 3.96
CA TRP A 29 10.75 4.77 3.03
C TRP A 29 11.47 5.91 3.75
N LEU A 30 12.62 6.30 3.21
CA LEU A 30 13.35 7.49 3.63
C LEU A 30 13.24 8.52 2.51
N ASP A 31 12.71 9.69 2.86
CA ASP A 31 12.54 10.86 1.99
C ASP A 31 12.79 12.11 2.84
N ASP A 32 13.69 12.98 2.38
CA ASP A 32 14.11 14.17 3.14
C ASP A 32 12.96 15.17 3.38
N ARG A 33 11.88 15.09 2.61
CA ARG A 33 10.67 15.90 2.82
C ARG A 33 9.85 15.42 4.03
N PHE A 34 10.06 14.19 4.47
CA PHE A 34 9.35 13.57 5.58
C PHE A 34 10.36 12.88 6.53
N PRO A 35 11.22 13.66 7.20
CA PRO A 35 12.33 13.11 8.00
C PRO A 35 11.87 12.25 9.17
N GLU A 36 10.66 12.45 9.67
CA GLU A 36 10.07 11.66 10.76
C GLU A 36 9.38 10.38 10.26
N ALA A 37 9.02 10.31 8.98
CA ALA A 37 8.36 9.14 8.41
C ALA A 37 9.41 8.11 7.98
N LYS A 38 9.42 6.96 8.65
CA LYS A 38 10.37 5.87 8.34
C LYS A 38 9.77 4.80 7.43
N SER A 39 8.45 4.76 7.31
CA SER A 39 7.71 3.78 6.53
C SER A 39 6.56 4.43 5.80
N VAL A 40 6.12 3.77 4.73
CA VAL A 40 4.94 4.14 3.96
C VAL A 40 4.07 2.91 3.80
N THR A 41 2.76 3.11 3.94
CA THR A 41 1.76 2.09 3.63
C THR A 41 1.07 2.46 2.33
N LYS A 42 1.06 1.53 1.39
CA LYS A 42 0.34 1.61 0.13
C LYS A 42 -0.89 0.72 0.22
N VAL A 43 -2.03 1.24 -0.24
CA VAL A 43 -3.28 0.48 -0.33
C VAL A 43 -3.67 0.42 -1.79
N GLY A 44 -4.13 -0.74 -2.25
CA GLY A 44 -4.61 -0.92 -3.61
C GLY A 44 -5.81 -1.85 -3.66
N CYS A 45 -6.66 -1.64 -4.66
CA CYS A 45 -7.77 -2.52 -5.02
C CYS A 45 -8.07 -2.32 -6.50
N ASN A 46 -8.46 -3.39 -7.20
CA ASN A 46 -8.90 -3.29 -8.58
C ASN A 46 -10.30 -2.64 -8.70
N ASP A 47 -11.10 -2.71 -7.63
CA ASP A 47 -12.38 -1.99 -7.54
C ASP A 47 -12.16 -0.61 -6.91
N LEU A 48 -12.20 0.43 -7.75
CA LEU A 48 -12.02 1.81 -7.33
C LEU A 48 -13.17 2.33 -6.46
N GLY A 49 -14.40 1.82 -6.65
CA GLY A 49 -15.55 2.20 -5.83
C GLY A 49 -15.36 1.69 -4.40
N LYS A 50 -15.05 0.40 -4.28
CA LYS A 50 -14.71 -0.23 -3.00
C LYS A 50 -13.51 0.43 -2.31
N LEU A 51 -12.48 0.83 -3.06
CA LEU A 51 -11.31 1.52 -2.52
C LEU A 51 -11.68 2.91 -1.99
N ALA A 52 -12.51 3.66 -2.71
CA ALA A 52 -12.96 4.99 -2.31
C ALA A 52 -13.86 4.92 -1.07
N GLU A 53 -14.81 3.99 -1.03
CA GLU A 53 -15.66 3.74 0.15
C GLU A 53 -14.83 3.39 1.38
N TRP A 54 -13.85 2.49 1.22
CA TRP A 54 -12.93 2.13 2.29
C TRP A 54 -12.11 3.34 2.78
N GLY A 55 -11.59 4.17 1.87
CA GLY A 55 -10.80 5.35 2.23
C GLY A 55 -11.63 6.50 2.85
N ALA A 56 -12.92 6.55 2.53
CA ALA A 56 -13.85 7.54 3.07
C ALA A 56 -14.41 7.14 4.45
N ALA A 57 -14.27 5.88 4.85
CA ALA A 57 -14.68 5.41 6.17
C ALA A 57 -13.77 6.00 7.27
N THR A 58 -14.11 7.21 7.72
CA THR A 58 -13.56 7.81 8.94
C THR A 58 -14.23 7.16 10.15
N ASN A 59 -13.45 6.44 10.95
CA ASN A 59 -13.83 6.02 12.30
C ASN A 59 -13.43 7.09 13.32
#